data_AF-A0A2S5W7G8-F1
#
_entry.id   AF-A0A2S5W7G8-F1
#
_cell.length_a   1.000
_cell.length_b   1.000
_cell.length_c   1.000
_cell.angle_alpha   90.00
_cell.angle_beta   90.00
_cell.angle_gamma   90.00
#
_symmetry.space_group_name_H-M   'P 1'
#
loop_
_entity.id
_entity.type
_entity.pdbx_description
1 polymer ?
#
loop_
_entity_poly.entity_id
_entity_poly.type
_entity_poly.pdbx_seq_one_letter_code
_entity_poly.pdbx_strand_id
1 'polypeptide(L)'
;MTDTHSGDAAAEPLDAADAHPSSSVLDAATDAALRADGEGPEPAEPGIHPFSIAFAIGVTVTKWTRLWAERRPETPLAVFRAEPGEQVGVLHGDPTAADVSFVRLPVDQSGLSVIPLYSEVQVVIVPKDHPASVFESVTVADLADEHLLQEPDDVPEWRDAAAEIGDGSRRPLLGIRSLEDAVEQVAAGVGILIVPQSIARLHSRKDIVYRPVTDVAETQIALAWLAENTTADIEEFVGIVRGRSAASSRAASAPGGEQAAPDARPKKIGPVAKAKAKARAAAEAEAASAKRAGVKKPATSTPRKKKQSDAANAAQARRRKFGGKR
;
A
#
# COMPACT_ATOMS: atom_id res chain seq x y z
N MET A 1 -7.83 -3.83 78.38
CA MET A 1 -7.15 -5.11 78.68
C MET A 1 -5.87 -5.12 77.89
N THR A 2 -4.76 -4.95 78.63
CA THR A 2 -3.35 -5.25 78.29
C THR A 2 -2.85 -4.79 76.90
N ASP A 3 -2.10 -3.69 76.73
CA ASP A 3 -0.73 -3.45 77.26
C ASP A 3 0.20 -4.52 76.63
N THR A 4 1.33 -4.25 75.96
CA THR A 4 2.50 -3.47 76.43
C THR A 4 3.63 -3.61 75.38
N HIS A 5 4.27 -2.49 75.00
CA HIS A 5 5.72 -2.29 74.76
C HIS A 5 6.38 -2.77 73.45
N SER A 6 7.46 -2.16 72.96
CA SER A 6 8.40 -1.12 73.45
C SER A 6 9.11 -0.56 72.21
N GLY A 7 9.42 0.73 72.08
CA GLY A 7 10.52 1.41 72.80
C GLY A 7 11.80 1.22 71.96
N ASP A 8 12.44 2.23 71.38
CA ASP A 8 13.20 3.29 72.08
C ASP A 8 13.54 4.42 71.06
N ALA A 9 13.12 5.67 71.28
CA ALA A 9 13.86 6.79 71.92
C ALA A 9 14.98 7.40 71.03
N ALA A 10 14.78 8.62 70.51
CA ALA A 10 15.18 9.93 71.09
C ALA A 10 16.65 10.28 70.73
N ALA A 11 17.09 11.50 70.37
CA ALA A 11 16.63 12.89 70.42
C ALA A 11 17.55 13.68 69.43
N GLU A 12 17.07 14.60 68.56
CA GLU A 12 17.07 16.09 68.67
C GLU A 12 18.43 16.81 68.88
N PRO A 13 18.59 18.13 68.56
CA PRO A 13 18.07 18.99 67.46
C PRO A 13 19.16 19.99 66.96
N LEU A 14 18.76 21.17 66.40
CA LEU A 14 19.54 22.41 66.07
C LEU A 14 20.02 22.51 64.59
N ASP A 15 20.01 23.63 63.85
CA ASP A 15 19.53 25.01 63.97
C ASP A 15 19.62 25.62 62.53
N ALA A 16 19.05 26.81 62.36
CA ALA A 16 18.80 27.54 61.11
C ALA A 16 20.02 28.07 60.33
N ALA A 17 19.72 28.44 59.07
CA ALA A 17 20.33 29.49 58.23
C ALA A 17 21.81 29.33 57.80
N ASP A 18 22.09 29.33 56.49
CA ASP A 18 22.50 30.53 55.73
C ASP A 18 22.81 30.18 54.24
N ALA A 19 22.84 31.22 53.41
CA ALA A 19 22.90 31.18 51.96
C ALA A 19 24.28 30.84 51.32
N HIS A 20 24.22 30.23 50.12
CA HIS A 20 25.11 30.16 48.92
C HIS A 20 26.62 30.54 49.01
N PRO A 21 27.57 29.99 48.19
CA PRO A 21 27.42 29.70 46.74
C PRO A 21 28.26 28.54 46.10
N SER A 22 28.07 28.34 44.78
CA SER A 22 28.90 27.58 43.79
C SER A 22 28.70 26.05 43.76
N SER A 23 28.60 25.35 42.62
CA SER A 23 28.82 25.66 41.20
C SER A 23 28.22 24.57 40.29
N SER A 24 27.68 25.01 39.15
CA SER A 24 27.79 24.40 37.81
C SER A 24 27.56 22.88 37.67
N VAL A 25 26.42 22.48 37.11
CA VAL A 25 26.22 22.15 35.68
C VAL A 25 24.77 21.71 35.48
N LEU A 26 24.19 22.04 34.32
CA LEU A 26 22.81 21.76 33.85
C LEU A 26 21.85 22.95 34.00
N ASP A 27 22.11 23.95 33.18
CA ASP A 27 21.18 25.01 32.83
C ASP A 27 20.97 25.00 31.31
N ALA A 28 19.81 25.45 30.87
CA ALA A 28 19.38 25.67 29.48
C ALA A 28 18.80 24.47 28.67
N ALA A 29 17.59 24.03 29.03
CA ALA A 29 16.65 23.49 28.04
C ALA A 29 15.15 23.64 28.40
N THR A 30 14.77 24.40 29.43
CA THR A 30 13.35 24.46 29.84
C THR A 30 12.93 25.82 30.41
N ASP A 31 13.15 26.90 29.65
CA ASP A 31 12.42 28.16 29.93
C ASP A 31 12.32 29.12 28.72
N ALA A 32 12.03 28.60 27.53
CA ALA A 32 11.81 29.40 26.31
C ALA A 32 10.35 29.37 25.82
N ALA A 33 9.38 29.22 26.73
CA ALA A 33 7.96 29.16 26.37
C ALA A 33 7.10 30.34 26.88
N LEU A 34 7.64 31.26 27.69
CA LEU A 34 6.87 32.43 28.17
C LEU A 34 7.76 33.67 28.31
N ARG A 35 8.04 34.33 27.18
CA ARG A 35 8.28 35.80 27.02
C ARG A 35 8.76 36.10 25.59
N ALA A 36 7.87 36.64 24.76
CA ALA A 36 8.21 37.53 23.63
C ALA A 36 6.92 38.15 23.07
N ASP A 37 6.51 39.28 23.64
CA ASP A 37 5.72 40.28 22.91
C ASP A 37 6.69 41.14 22.08
N GLY A 38 6.36 41.34 20.80
CA GLY A 38 6.78 42.50 20.01
C GLY A 38 8.15 42.45 19.31
N GLU A 39 8.20 41.84 18.13
CA GLU A 39 8.88 42.37 16.93
C GLU A 39 8.32 41.59 15.73
N GLY A 40 7.70 42.27 14.77
CA GLY A 40 7.10 41.62 13.60
C GLY A 40 8.17 40.94 12.76
N PRO A 41 7.89 39.81 12.09
CA PRO A 41 8.88 39.18 11.21
C PRO A 41 9.20 40.14 10.06
N GLU A 42 10.44 40.58 10.04
CA GLU A 42 11.11 41.23 8.92
C GLU A 42 10.86 40.38 7.65
N PRO A 43 10.45 40.97 6.51
CA PRO A 43 10.11 40.19 5.32
C PRO A 43 11.36 39.43 4.87
N ALA A 44 11.29 38.10 4.96
CA ALA A 44 12.31 37.22 4.45
C ALA A 44 12.64 37.60 3.01
N GLU A 45 13.94 37.79 2.71
CA GLU A 45 14.41 37.89 1.33
C GLU A 45 13.77 36.77 0.50
N PRO A 46 13.39 37.00 -0.78
CA PRO A 46 12.76 35.99 -1.61
C PRO A 46 13.76 34.85 -1.83
N GLY A 47 13.74 33.91 -0.89
CA GLY A 47 14.58 32.73 -0.86
C GLY A 47 14.23 31.88 -2.07
N ILE A 48 15.23 31.23 -2.63
CA ILE A 48 15.05 30.23 -3.67
C ILE A 48 14.14 29.14 -3.08
N HIS A 49 12.86 29.12 -3.46
CA HIS A 49 11.94 28.06 -3.05
C HIS A 49 12.41 26.77 -3.74
N PRO A 50 12.83 25.73 -2.98
CA PRO A 50 13.21 24.46 -3.57
C PRO A 50 12.01 23.83 -4.27
N PHE A 51 12.25 23.16 -5.39
CA PHE A 51 11.19 22.42 -6.08
C PHE A 51 10.72 21.27 -5.16
N SER A 52 9.44 21.28 -4.79
CA SER A 52 8.90 20.49 -3.68
C SER A 52 7.95 19.39 -4.17
N ILE A 53 8.19 18.16 -3.73
CA ILE A 53 7.41 16.98 -4.11
C ILE A 53 6.79 16.35 -2.87
N ALA A 54 5.46 16.22 -2.87
CA ALA A 54 4.74 15.36 -1.95
C ALA A 54 4.59 13.94 -2.52
N PHE A 55 4.50 12.93 -1.67
CA PHE A 55 4.17 11.57 -2.11
C PHE A 55 3.32 10.79 -1.09
N ALA A 56 2.41 9.98 -1.61
CA ALA A 56 1.64 9.01 -0.84
C ALA A 56 2.55 7.91 -0.26
N ILE A 57 2.21 7.41 0.93
CA ILE A 57 2.86 6.24 1.52
C ILE A 57 2.90 5.05 0.53
N GLY A 58 4.02 4.33 0.50
CA GLY A 58 4.26 3.22 -0.44
C GLY A 58 4.84 3.64 -1.80
N VAL A 59 4.79 4.92 -2.17
CA VAL A 59 5.38 5.40 -3.42
C VAL A 59 6.90 5.50 -3.30
N THR A 60 7.62 4.84 -4.22
CA THR A 60 9.08 4.93 -4.32
C THR A 60 9.50 6.03 -5.30
N VAL A 61 9.99 7.16 -4.80
CA VAL A 61 10.36 8.33 -5.61
C VAL A 61 11.85 8.39 -6.00
N THR A 62 12.68 7.52 -5.45
CA THR A 62 14.16 7.55 -5.57
C THR A 62 14.68 7.67 -7.01
N LYS A 63 14.02 7.00 -7.96
CA LYS A 63 14.42 7.07 -9.37
C LYS A 63 14.26 8.48 -9.94
N TRP A 64 13.14 9.13 -9.64
CA TRP A 64 12.81 10.45 -10.18
C TRP A 64 13.60 11.55 -9.47
N THR A 65 13.77 11.45 -8.15
CA THR A 65 14.59 12.42 -7.38
C THR A 65 16.05 12.41 -7.84
N ARG A 66 16.62 11.23 -8.11
CA ARG A 66 17.98 11.11 -8.66
C ARG A 66 18.11 11.73 -10.05
N LEU A 67 17.15 11.44 -10.94
CA LEU A 67 17.15 12.01 -12.29
C LEU A 67 16.94 13.53 -12.28
N TRP A 68 16.17 14.06 -11.33
CA TRP A 68 16.03 15.50 -11.13
C TRP A 68 17.37 16.13 -10.74
N ALA A 69 18.03 15.61 -9.70
CA ALA A 69 19.32 16.11 -9.23
C ALA A 69 20.40 16.07 -10.33
N GLU A 70 20.36 15.08 -11.23
CA GLU A 70 21.26 14.99 -12.39
C GLU A 70 20.96 16.05 -13.48
N ARG A 71 19.70 16.47 -13.63
CA ARG A 71 19.27 17.37 -14.72
C ARG A 71 19.15 18.84 -14.32
N ARG A 72 18.82 19.09 -13.06
CA ARG A 72 18.59 20.42 -12.48
C ARG A 72 19.43 20.57 -11.20
N PRO A 73 20.77 20.46 -11.28
CA PRO A 73 21.64 20.61 -10.11
C PRO A 73 21.52 21.98 -9.42
N GLU A 74 21.06 22.99 -10.16
CA GLU A 74 20.81 24.36 -9.68
C GLU A 74 19.51 24.54 -8.90
N THR A 75 18.56 23.59 -9.01
CA THR A 75 17.25 23.65 -8.33
C THR A 75 17.16 22.53 -7.29
N PRO A 76 17.43 22.81 -6.01
CA PRO A 76 17.31 21.83 -4.94
C PRO A 76 15.91 21.23 -4.88
N LEU A 77 15.85 19.95 -4.49
CA LEU A 77 14.60 19.19 -4.41
C LEU A 77 14.21 18.92 -2.96
N ALA A 78 13.05 19.40 -2.55
CA ALA A 78 12.43 19.03 -1.29
C ALA A 78 11.44 17.88 -1.52
N VAL A 79 11.45 16.88 -0.62
CA VAL A 79 10.63 15.68 -0.76
C VAL A 79 10.07 15.30 0.58
N PHE A 80 8.75 15.13 0.68
CA PHE A 80 8.08 14.77 1.94
C PHE A 80 6.87 13.87 1.69
N ARG A 81 6.52 13.09 2.72
CA ARG A 81 5.33 12.23 2.69
C ARG A 81 4.10 13.07 3.03
N ALA A 82 3.05 12.97 2.22
CA ALA A 82 1.74 13.51 2.58
C ALA A 82 0.91 12.43 3.28
N GLU A 83 0.16 12.83 4.32
CA GLU A 83 -0.75 11.93 4.99
C GLU A 83 -1.93 11.53 4.08
N PRO A 84 -2.58 10.38 4.34
CA PRO A 84 -3.82 10.02 3.66
C PRO A 84 -4.84 11.17 3.75
N GLY A 85 -5.48 11.49 2.62
CA GLY A 85 -6.43 12.61 2.52
C GLY A 85 -5.80 13.99 2.26
N GLU A 86 -4.51 14.20 2.56
CA GLU A 86 -3.84 15.50 2.38
C GLU A 86 -3.12 15.64 1.04
N GLN A 87 -2.97 14.56 0.28
CA GLN A 87 -2.14 14.50 -0.94
C GLN A 87 -2.54 15.52 -2.02
N VAL A 88 -3.83 15.91 -2.09
CA VAL A 88 -4.29 17.02 -2.95
C VAL A 88 -4.23 18.35 -2.20
N GLY A 89 -4.58 18.38 -0.91
CA GLY A 89 -4.57 19.61 -0.11
C GLY A 89 -3.21 20.30 -0.07
N VAL A 90 -2.12 19.54 -0.07
CA VAL A 90 -0.74 20.07 -0.14
C VAL A 90 -0.42 20.83 -1.43
N LEU A 91 -1.21 20.65 -2.49
CA LEU A 91 -1.07 21.43 -3.73
C LEU A 91 -1.78 22.79 -3.64
N HIS A 92 -2.79 22.92 -2.78
CA HIS A 92 -3.64 24.12 -2.66
C HIS A 92 -3.31 25.01 -1.45
N GLY A 93 -2.44 24.56 -0.53
CA GLY A 93 -2.11 25.26 0.71
C GLY A 93 -1.41 26.61 0.53
N ASP A 94 -1.15 27.28 1.67
CA ASP A 94 -0.30 28.48 1.78
C ASP A 94 1.01 28.27 0.99
N PRO A 95 1.57 29.31 0.33
CA PRO A 95 2.36 29.17 -0.88
C PRO A 95 3.49 28.15 -0.68
N THR A 96 3.54 27.13 -1.54
CA THR A 96 4.66 26.19 -1.75
C THR A 96 4.80 24.96 -0.83
N ALA A 97 3.72 24.41 -0.25
CA ALA A 97 3.87 23.09 0.41
C ALA A 97 4.36 22.00 -0.57
N ALA A 98 3.78 21.89 -1.77
CA ALA A 98 4.33 21.07 -2.86
C ALA A 98 4.00 21.65 -4.24
N ASP A 99 4.96 21.58 -5.17
CA ASP A 99 4.74 21.89 -6.59
C ASP A 99 4.03 20.74 -7.31
N VAL A 100 4.35 19.50 -6.92
CA VAL A 100 3.73 18.28 -7.46
C VAL A 100 3.52 17.26 -6.35
N SER A 101 2.51 16.40 -6.53
CA SER A 101 2.16 15.37 -5.55
C SER A 101 1.93 14.03 -6.23
N PHE A 102 2.55 12.97 -5.72
CA PHE A 102 2.18 11.60 -6.06
C PHE A 102 0.96 11.19 -5.24
N VAL A 103 -0.21 11.22 -5.88
CA VAL A 103 -1.50 10.94 -5.27
C VAL A 103 -1.96 9.51 -5.57
N ARG A 104 -2.73 8.91 -4.67
CA ARG A 104 -3.45 7.66 -4.92
C ARG A 104 -4.89 7.98 -5.32
N LEU A 105 -5.28 7.55 -6.52
CA LEU A 105 -6.65 7.71 -7.02
C LEU A 105 -7.62 6.75 -6.31
N PRO A 106 -8.89 7.14 -6.13
CA PRO A 106 -9.51 8.37 -6.62
C PRO A 106 -9.21 9.61 -5.75
N VAL A 107 -9.10 10.78 -6.41
CA VAL A 107 -9.07 12.11 -5.76
C VAL A 107 -9.93 13.09 -6.55
N ASP A 108 -10.35 14.20 -5.94
CA ASP A 108 -10.91 15.32 -6.69
C ASP A 108 -9.84 15.91 -7.61
N GLN A 109 -10.15 15.99 -8.91
CA GLN A 109 -9.23 16.47 -9.94
C GLN A 109 -9.56 17.90 -10.41
N SER A 110 -10.51 18.56 -9.75
CA SER A 110 -10.94 19.91 -10.08
C SER A 110 -9.75 20.88 -10.00
N GLY A 111 -9.39 21.49 -11.13
CA GLY A 111 -8.24 22.41 -11.21
C GLY A 111 -6.87 21.72 -11.24
N LEU A 112 -6.81 20.38 -11.24
CA LEU A 112 -5.57 19.62 -11.29
C LEU A 112 -5.25 19.14 -12.70
N SER A 113 -3.97 19.15 -13.06
CA SER A 113 -3.44 18.27 -14.10
C SER A 113 -2.98 16.97 -13.45
N VAL A 114 -3.42 15.83 -14.00
CA VAL A 114 -3.18 14.50 -13.42
C VAL A 114 -2.65 13.55 -14.48
N ILE A 115 -1.57 12.82 -14.15
CA ILE A 115 -0.98 11.80 -15.01
C ILE A 115 -0.96 10.46 -14.26
N PRO A 116 -1.80 9.48 -14.65
CA PRO A 116 -1.68 8.09 -14.26
C PRO A 116 -0.27 7.51 -14.49
N LEU A 117 0.26 6.80 -13.50
CA LEU A 117 1.60 6.19 -13.58
C LEU A 117 1.54 4.67 -13.59
N TYR A 118 0.98 4.06 -12.53
CA TYR A 118 0.87 2.62 -12.38
C TYR A 118 -0.27 2.23 -11.45
N SER A 119 -0.80 1.04 -11.63
CA SER A 119 -1.78 0.43 -10.72
C SER A 119 -1.08 -0.32 -9.59
N GLU A 120 -1.74 -0.35 -8.44
CA GLU A 120 -1.34 -1.09 -7.24
C GLU A 120 -2.39 -2.15 -6.93
N VAL A 121 -1.95 -3.40 -6.95
CA VAL A 121 -2.76 -4.55 -6.55
C VAL A 121 -3.05 -4.48 -5.05
N GLN A 122 -4.30 -4.76 -4.67
CA GLN A 122 -4.70 -4.89 -3.27
C GLN A 122 -4.26 -6.24 -2.71
N VAL A 123 -3.74 -6.24 -1.48
CA VAL A 123 -3.37 -7.44 -0.75
C VAL A 123 -4.00 -7.41 0.63
N VAL A 124 -4.40 -8.58 1.13
CA VAL A 124 -4.73 -8.75 2.54
C VAL A 124 -3.44 -8.98 3.32
N ILE A 125 -3.30 -8.36 4.48
CA ILE A 125 -2.30 -8.64 5.50
C ILE A 125 -2.97 -9.48 6.59
N VAL A 126 -2.35 -10.63 6.91
CA VAL A 126 -2.84 -11.57 7.91
C VAL A 126 -1.67 -12.10 8.77
N PRO A 127 -1.92 -12.63 9.98
CA PRO A 127 -0.93 -13.40 10.72
C PRO A 127 -0.35 -14.55 9.88
N LYS A 128 0.91 -14.94 10.09
CA LYS A 128 1.52 -16.04 9.32
C LYS A 128 0.75 -17.37 9.45
N ASP A 129 0.11 -17.59 10.59
CA ASP A 129 -0.60 -18.84 10.91
C ASP A 129 -2.09 -18.78 10.49
N HIS A 130 -2.52 -17.69 9.87
CA HIS A 130 -3.88 -17.52 9.33
C HIS A 130 -4.12 -18.45 8.12
N PRO A 131 -5.32 -19.03 7.92
CA PRO A 131 -5.62 -19.91 6.78
C PRO A 131 -5.27 -19.31 5.41
N ALA A 132 -5.48 -18.01 5.21
CA ALA A 132 -5.09 -17.33 3.97
C ALA A 132 -3.58 -17.46 3.62
N SER A 133 -2.70 -17.76 4.58
CA SER A 133 -1.26 -17.84 4.36
C SER A 133 -0.84 -18.97 3.42
N VAL A 134 -1.63 -20.04 3.32
CA VAL A 134 -1.32 -21.21 2.47
C VAL A 134 -1.77 -21.04 1.02
N PHE A 135 -2.57 -20.02 0.72
CA PHE A 135 -3.02 -19.73 -0.64
C PHE A 135 -2.03 -18.78 -1.33
N GLU A 136 -1.99 -18.79 -2.67
CA GLU A 136 -1.20 -17.81 -3.43
C GLU A 136 -1.91 -16.45 -3.54
N SER A 137 -3.25 -16.47 -3.54
CA SER A 137 -4.16 -15.32 -3.54
C SER A 137 -5.48 -15.74 -2.89
N VAL A 138 -6.30 -14.76 -2.50
CA VAL A 138 -7.62 -14.98 -1.89
C VAL A 138 -8.68 -14.11 -2.58
N THR A 139 -9.95 -14.42 -2.32
CA THR A 139 -11.10 -13.60 -2.72
C THR A 139 -11.67 -12.87 -1.51
N VAL A 140 -12.51 -11.87 -1.75
CA VAL A 140 -13.29 -11.21 -0.70
C VAL A 140 -14.17 -12.21 0.04
N ALA A 141 -14.73 -13.19 -0.65
CA ALA A 141 -15.55 -14.24 -0.04
C ALA A 141 -14.76 -15.08 0.97
N ASP A 142 -13.47 -15.32 0.73
CA ASP A 142 -12.58 -16.02 1.68
C ASP A 142 -12.29 -15.19 2.94
N LEU A 143 -12.56 -13.88 2.90
CA LEU A 143 -12.30 -12.91 3.97
C LEU A 143 -13.60 -12.37 4.61
N ALA A 144 -14.77 -12.90 4.23
CA ALA A 144 -16.07 -12.37 4.64
C ALA A 144 -16.36 -12.52 6.14
N ASP A 145 -15.74 -13.53 6.78
CA ASP A 145 -15.86 -13.80 8.22
C ASP A 145 -14.76 -13.11 9.06
N GLU A 146 -13.80 -12.44 8.40
CA GLU A 146 -12.68 -11.79 9.07
C GLU A 146 -13.06 -10.40 9.60
N HIS A 147 -12.35 -9.91 10.61
CA HIS A 147 -12.55 -8.56 11.14
C HIS A 147 -11.63 -7.56 10.44
N LEU A 148 -12.18 -6.61 9.68
CA LEU A 148 -11.39 -5.59 8.96
C LEU A 148 -10.97 -4.46 9.90
N LEU A 149 -9.66 -4.22 10.00
CA LEU A 149 -9.05 -3.16 10.83
C LEU A 149 -8.96 -1.80 10.11
N GLN A 150 -9.94 -1.51 9.25
CA GLN A 150 -10.10 -0.28 8.47
C GLN A 150 -11.57 0.13 8.46
N GLU A 151 -11.89 1.34 8.02
CA GLU A 151 -13.28 1.66 7.75
C GLU A 151 -13.81 0.85 6.56
N PRO A 152 -15.04 0.30 6.62
CA PRO A 152 -15.53 -0.60 5.59
C PRO A 152 -15.68 0.10 4.23
N ASP A 153 -15.93 1.41 4.25
CA ASP A 153 -16.05 2.22 3.04
C ASP A 153 -14.71 2.39 2.30
N ASP A 154 -13.58 2.13 2.94
CA ASP A 154 -12.27 2.09 2.29
C ASP A 154 -12.10 0.85 1.40
N VAL A 155 -12.90 -0.21 1.66
CA VAL A 155 -12.91 -1.46 0.89
C VAL A 155 -14.37 -1.89 0.64
N PRO A 156 -15.10 -1.18 -0.24
CA PRO A 156 -16.53 -1.42 -0.46
C PRO A 156 -16.87 -2.87 -0.82
N GLU A 157 -16.02 -3.53 -1.61
CA GLU A 157 -16.21 -4.92 -2.00
C GLU A 157 -16.23 -5.85 -0.78
N TRP A 158 -15.34 -5.62 0.20
CA TRP A 158 -15.34 -6.36 1.46
C TRP A 158 -16.55 -6.01 2.31
N ARG A 159 -16.87 -4.71 2.48
CA ARG A 159 -18.04 -4.25 3.26
C ARG A 159 -19.32 -4.93 2.82
N ASP A 160 -19.53 -5.04 1.51
CA ASP A 160 -20.76 -5.57 0.93
C ASP A 160 -20.89 -7.10 1.13
N ALA A 161 -19.78 -7.80 1.37
CA ALA A 161 -19.72 -9.25 1.62
C ALA A 161 -19.57 -9.62 3.10
N ALA A 162 -19.12 -8.70 3.95
CA ALA A 162 -18.73 -8.96 5.33
C ALA A 162 -19.90 -9.39 6.22
N ALA A 163 -19.72 -10.51 6.93
CA ALA A 163 -20.70 -11.01 7.89
C ALA A 163 -20.98 -10.00 9.01
N GLU A 164 -19.92 -9.38 9.56
CA GLU A 164 -20.02 -8.45 10.69
C GLU A 164 -20.77 -7.14 10.36
N ILE A 165 -20.86 -6.80 9.07
CA ILE A 165 -21.67 -5.67 8.59
C ILE A 165 -23.12 -6.11 8.43
N GLY A 166 -23.35 -7.26 7.80
CA GLY A 166 -24.69 -7.79 7.54
C GLY A 166 -25.49 -8.10 8.80
N ASP A 167 -24.83 -8.58 9.86
CA ASP A 167 -25.47 -8.90 11.14
C ASP A 167 -25.34 -7.79 12.21
N GLY A 168 -24.60 -6.73 11.91
CA GLY A 168 -24.35 -5.61 12.82
C GLY A 168 -23.46 -5.93 14.02
N SER A 169 -22.67 -7.01 13.96
CA SER A 169 -21.77 -7.45 15.03
C SER A 169 -20.39 -6.80 15.00
N ARG A 170 -20.11 -5.95 13.99
CA ARG A 170 -18.81 -5.26 13.84
C ARG A 170 -18.35 -4.61 15.13
N ARG A 171 -17.13 -4.98 15.54
CA ARG A 171 -16.47 -4.44 16.72
C ARG A 171 -15.82 -3.09 16.41
N PRO A 172 -15.73 -2.16 17.39
CA PRO A 172 -15.03 -0.88 17.19
C PRO A 172 -13.52 -1.08 17.05
N LEU A 173 -12.89 -0.23 16.23
CA LEU A 173 -11.44 -0.20 16.00
C LEU A 173 -10.69 0.49 17.14
N LEU A 174 -10.63 -0.16 18.31
CA LEU A 174 -10.01 0.42 19.50
C LEU A 174 -8.48 0.41 19.42
N GLY A 175 -7.86 1.57 19.68
CA GLY A 175 -6.41 1.68 19.81
C GLY A 175 -5.63 1.69 18.49
N ILE A 176 -6.30 1.84 17.34
CA ILE A 176 -5.66 2.01 16.03
C ILE A 176 -5.54 3.51 15.76
N ARG A 177 -4.32 4.07 15.85
CA ARG A 177 -4.04 5.50 15.59
C ARG A 177 -3.25 5.74 14.33
N SER A 178 -2.69 4.67 13.77
CA SER A 178 -1.83 4.71 12.60
C SER A 178 -1.94 3.38 11.85
N LEU A 179 -1.45 3.35 10.61
CA LEU A 179 -1.31 2.10 9.87
C LEU A 179 -0.34 1.13 10.56
N GLU A 180 0.69 1.64 11.24
CA GLU A 180 1.62 0.81 12.00
C GLU A 180 0.92 0.12 13.17
N ASP A 181 0.13 0.85 13.96
CA ASP A 181 -0.71 0.30 15.03
C ASP A 181 -1.64 -0.79 14.46
N ALA A 182 -2.25 -0.55 13.30
CA ALA A 182 -3.12 -1.52 12.66
C ALA A 182 -2.37 -2.80 12.25
N VAL A 183 -1.16 -2.70 11.70
CA VAL A 183 -0.34 -3.86 11.34
C VAL A 183 0.10 -4.64 12.58
N GLU A 184 0.40 -3.96 13.69
CA GLU A 184 0.68 -4.63 14.97
C GLU A 184 -0.52 -5.42 15.49
N GLN A 185 -1.73 -4.87 15.36
CA GLN A 185 -2.98 -5.54 15.72
C GLN A 185 -3.27 -6.75 14.82
N VAL A 186 -2.97 -6.65 13.52
CA VAL A 186 -3.01 -7.82 12.61
C VAL A 186 -2.03 -8.89 13.09
N ALA A 187 -0.79 -8.53 13.41
CA ALA A 187 0.20 -9.49 13.91
C ALA A 187 -0.23 -10.17 15.22
N ALA A 188 -0.98 -9.45 16.06
CA ALA A 188 -1.60 -9.99 17.28
C ALA A 188 -2.85 -10.85 17.05
N GLY A 189 -3.32 -10.98 15.79
CA GLY A 189 -4.48 -11.79 15.42
C GLY A 189 -5.84 -11.13 15.72
N VAL A 190 -5.88 -9.80 15.87
CA VAL A 190 -7.13 -9.06 16.16
C VAL A 190 -8.04 -8.98 14.93
N GLY A 191 -7.46 -9.00 13.73
CA GLY A 191 -8.18 -8.91 12.47
C GLY A 191 -7.22 -8.88 11.27
N ILE A 192 -7.72 -8.38 10.14
CA ILE A 192 -7.02 -8.28 8.87
C ILE A 192 -6.94 -6.83 8.38
N LEU A 193 -6.05 -6.56 7.44
CA LEU A 193 -5.99 -5.30 6.68
C LEU A 193 -6.00 -5.61 5.18
N ILE A 194 -6.70 -4.82 4.38
CA ILE A 194 -6.65 -4.88 2.91
C ILE A 194 -6.06 -3.55 2.41
N VAL A 195 -4.92 -3.64 1.74
CA VAL A 195 -4.04 -2.50 1.54
C VAL A 195 -3.26 -2.67 0.23
N PRO A 196 -2.84 -1.57 -0.45
CA PRO A 196 -1.97 -1.68 -1.62
C PRO A 196 -0.69 -2.47 -1.33
N GLN A 197 -0.25 -3.31 -2.27
CA GLN A 197 0.93 -4.17 -2.07
C GLN A 197 2.20 -3.39 -1.69
N SER A 198 2.37 -2.17 -2.21
CA SER A 198 3.49 -1.29 -1.87
C SER A 198 3.55 -0.96 -0.38
N ILE A 199 2.39 -0.71 0.22
CA ILE A 199 2.21 -0.43 1.65
C ILE A 199 2.47 -1.69 2.48
N ALA A 200 1.93 -2.85 2.07
CA ALA A 200 2.20 -4.11 2.76
C ALA A 200 3.71 -4.46 2.78
N ARG A 201 4.43 -4.17 1.69
CA ARG A 201 5.89 -4.35 1.63
C ARG A 201 6.63 -3.41 2.58
N LEU A 202 6.16 -2.17 2.76
CA LEU A 202 6.75 -1.20 3.68
C LEU A 202 6.71 -1.69 5.13
N HIS A 203 5.63 -2.36 5.53
CA HIS A 203 5.43 -2.89 6.89
C HIS A 203 5.78 -4.39 7.01
N SER A 204 6.61 -4.93 6.11
CA SER A 204 6.93 -6.36 6.12
C SER A 204 7.64 -6.78 7.41
N ARG A 205 7.11 -7.82 8.06
CA ARG A 205 7.64 -8.47 9.27
C ARG A 205 7.43 -9.98 9.20
N LYS A 206 8.11 -10.74 10.06
CA LYS A 206 8.21 -12.21 9.97
C LYS A 206 6.96 -12.98 10.41
N ASP A 207 6.10 -12.35 11.19
CA ASP A 207 4.90 -12.89 11.83
C ASP A 207 3.61 -12.53 11.07
N ILE A 208 3.70 -11.79 9.97
CA ILE A 208 2.61 -11.54 9.04
C ILE A 208 2.97 -12.05 7.64
N VAL A 209 1.95 -12.29 6.82
CA VAL A 209 2.08 -12.51 5.39
C VAL A 209 1.05 -11.67 4.65
N TYR A 210 1.30 -11.40 3.37
CA TYR A 210 0.33 -10.73 2.51
C TYR A 210 0.00 -11.55 1.26
N ARG A 211 -1.27 -11.51 0.85
CA ARG A 211 -1.81 -12.24 -0.30
C ARG A 211 -2.66 -11.32 -1.18
N PRO A 212 -2.49 -11.33 -2.51
CA PRO A 212 -3.39 -10.62 -3.43
C PRO A 212 -4.84 -10.98 -3.16
N VAL A 213 -5.71 -9.96 -3.16
CA VAL A 213 -7.17 -10.14 -3.15
C VAL A 213 -7.66 -9.90 -4.57
N THR A 214 -8.14 -10.94 -5.24
CA THR A 214 -8.31 -10.94 -6.70
C THR A 214 -9.52 -10.14 -7.19
N ASP A 215 -10.46 -9.87 -6.31
CA ASP A 215 -11.77 -9.27 -6.57
C ASP A 215 -12.00 -7.96 -5.78
N VAL A 216 -10.91 -7.33 -5.32
CA VAL A 216 -10.92 -5.93 -4.85
C VAL A 216 -10.30 -5.05 -5.93
N ALA A 217 -10.92 -3.91 -6.23
CA ALA A 217 -10.42 -2.99 -7.24
C ALA A 217 -8.97 -2.52 -6.96
N GLU A 218 -8.15 -2.49 -8.00
CA GLU A 218 -6.80 -1.90 -7.91
C GLU A 218 -6.90 -0.38 -7.65
N THR A 219 -5.94 0.15 -6.90
CA THR A 219 -5.74 1.60 -6.79
C THR A 219 -4.72 2.05 -7.83
N GLN A 220 -4.64 3.35 -8.12
CA GLN A 220 -3.68 3.87 -9.09
C GLN A 220 -2.89 5.03 -8.52
N ILE A 221 -1.57 5.02 -8.69
CA ILE A 221 -0.72 6.18 -8.40
C ILE A 221 -0.69 7.10 -9.61
N ALA A 222 -0.88 8.38 -9.36
CA ALA A 222 -0.79 9.44 -10.35
C ALA A 222 0.13 10.58 -9.86
N LEU A 223 0.73 11.31 -10.79
CA LEU A 223 1.35 12.60 -10.52
C LEU A 223 0.31 13.70 -10.73
N ALA A 224 0.11 14.56 -9.75
CA ALA A 224 -0.83 15.68 -9.79
C ALA A 224 -0.14 17.02 -9.48
N TRP A 225 -0.63 18.09 -10.09
CA TRP A 225 -0.25 19.48 -9.81
C TRP A 225 -1.37 20.44 -10.20
N LEU A 226 -1.34 21.68 -9.70
CA LEU A 226 -2.30 22.71 -10.08
C LEU A 226 -2.11 23.08 -11.56
N ALA A 227 -3.17 22.97 -12.37
CA ALA A 227 -3.09 23.22 -13.80
C ALA A 227 -2.64 24.66 -14.12
N GLU A 228 -3.11 25.63 -13.32
CA GLU A 228 -2.78 27.05 -13.45
C GLU A 228 -1.33 27.41 -13.08
N ASN A 229 -0.66 26.57 -12.29
CA ASN A 229 0.72 26.79 -11.84
C ASN A 229 1.73 25.94 -12.60
N THR A 230 1.46 25.59 -13.85
CA THR A 230 2.39 24.79 -14.66
C THR A 230 3.65 25.61 -14.99
N THR A 231 4.76 25.34 -14.30
CA THR A 231 6.07 25.97 -14.52
C THR A 231 7.00 25.10 -15.36
N ALA A 232 8.10 25.67 -15.86
CA ALA A 232 9.14 24.92 -16.60
C ALA A 232 9.77 23.78 -15.77
N ASP A 233 9.79 23.93 -14.44
CA ASP A 233 10.32 22.91 -13.53
C ASP A 233 9.35 21.75 -13.37
N ILE A 234 8.04 22.03 -13.27
CA ILE A 234 6.99 21.00 -13.34
C ILE A 234 7.04 20.27 -14.68
N GLU A 235 7.15 20.98 -15.80
CA GLU A 235 7.22 20.35 -17.12
C GLU A 235 8.44 19.44 -17.29
N GLU A 236 9.60 19.84 -16.77
CA GLU A 236 10.79 18.99 -16.77
C GLU A 236 10.61 17.77 -15.86
N PHE A 237 10.04 17.95 -14.67
CA PHE A 237 9.78 16.84 -13.75
C PHE A 237 8.77 15.84 -14.33
N VAL A 238 7.70 16.32 -14.95
CA VAL A 238 6.75 15.51 -15.73
C VAL A 238 7.49 14.77 -16.85
N GLY A 239 8.43 15.42 -17.52
CA GLY A 239 9.32 14.81 -18.51
C GLY A 239 10.15 13.65 -17.93
N ILE A 240 10.75 13.84 -16.77
CA ILE A 240 11.50 12.83 -16.02
C ILE A 240 10.60 11.65 -15.63
N VAL A 241 9.42 11.92 -15.08
CA VAL A 241 8.47 10.89 -14.65
C VAL A 241 7.99 10.05 -15.83
N ARG A 242 7.76 10.68 -16.99
CA ARG A 242 7.42 10.00 -18.25
C ARG A 242 8.61 9.34 -18.95
N GLY A 243 9.82 9.42 -18.38
CA GLY A 243 11.02 8.77 -18.92
C GLY A 243 11.62 9.46 -20.15
N ARG A 244 11.29 10.73 -20.42
CA ARG A 244 11.92 11.53 -21.48
C ARG A 244 13.42 11.60 -21.22
N SER A 245 14.25 11.27 -22.21
CA SER A 245 15.71 11.36 -22.07
C SER A 245 16.20 12.81 -22.10
N ALA A 246 17.33 13.11 -21.45
CA ALA A 246 17.94 14.44 -21.45
C ALA A 246 18.34 14.95 -22.86
N ALA A 247 18.43 14.06 -23.85
CA ALA A 247 18.71 14.40 -25.24
C ALA A 247 17.46 14.91 -26.02
N SER A 248 16.26 14.77 -25.45
CA SER A 248 14.99 15.10 -26.13
C SER A 248 14.66 16.60 -26.15
N SER A 249 15.39 17.44 -25.43
CA SER A 249 15.16 18.89 -25.39
C SER A 249 15.84 19.68 -26.53
N ARG A 250 16.56 19.00 -27.44
CA ARG A 250 17.16 19.61 -28.64
C ARG A 250 16.48 19.14 -29.93
N ALA A 251 15.20 19.50 -30.09
CA ALA A 251 14.56 19.57 -31.40
C ALA A 251 13.68 20.82 -31.58
N ALA A 252 13.58 21.68 -30.56
CA ALA A 252 12.93 22.99 -30.66
C ALA A 252 13.96 24.09 -30.38
N SER A 253 14.90 24.27 -31.32
CA SER A 253 15.63 25.52 -31.65
C SER A 253 16.92 25.20 -32.41
N ALA A 254 16.81 24.89 -33.70
CA ALA A 254 17.86 25.13 -34.69
C ALA A 254 17.20 25.19 -36.08
N PRO A 255 17.32 26.30 -36.84
CA PRO A 255 16.86 26.35 -38.21
C PRO A 255 17.92 25.70 -39.13
N GLY A 256 17.48 24.80 -40.01
CA GLY A 256 18.20 24.41 -41.21
C GLY A 256 19.37 23.45 -41.00
N GLY A 257 19.14 22.17 -41.29
CA GLY A 257 20.19 21.16 -41.38
C GLY A 257 19.65 19.87 -41.97
N GLU A 258 19.80 19.76 -43.29
CA GLU A 258 19.53 18.62 -44.18
C GLU A 258 19.56 17.23 -43.50
N GLN A 259 18.49 16.46 -43.74
CA GLN A 259 18.38 15.04 -43.39
C GLN A 259 19.43 14.21 -44.15
N ALA A 260 20.30 13.51 -43.41
CA ALA A 260 21.05 12.37 -43.91
C ALA A 260 20.45 11.07 -43.35
N ALA A 261 19.91 10.24 -44.24
CA ALA A 261 19.38 8.92 -43.92
C ALA A 261 20.51 7.96 -43.49
N PRO A 262 20.31 7.09 -42.47
CA PRO A 262 21.28 6.06 -42.17
C PRO A 262 21.00 4.76 -42.93
N ASP A 263 22.05 4.25 -43.55
CA ASP A 263 22.17 2.96 -44.22
C ASP A 263 21.71 1.76 -43.39
N ALA A 264 21.00 0.85 -44.06
CA ALA A 264 20.57 -0.43 -43.51
C ALA A 264 21.77 -1.38 -43.29
N ARG A 265 22.04 -1.73 -42.02
CA ARG A 265 22.82 -2.93 -41.65
C ARG A 265 21.91 -3.97 -41.00
N PRO A 266 22.09 -5.28 -41.28
CA PRO A 266 21.18 -6.31 -40.83
C PRO A 266 21.32 -6.54 -39.32
N LYS A 267 20.19 -6.57 -38.61
CA LYS A 267 20.13 -6.87 -37.17
C LYS A 267 20.48 -8.33 -36.91
N LYS A 268 21.55 -8.57 -36.14
CA LYS A 268 21.86 -9.88 -35.53
C LYS A 268 20.73 -10.24 -34.56
N ILE A 269 20.11 -11.39 -34.79
CA ILE A 269 19.07 -11.97 -33.92
C ILE A 269 19.74 -12.42 -32.61
N GLY A 270 19.29 -11.87 -31.48
CA GLY A 270 19.81 -12.17 -30.15
C GLY A 270 19.39 -13.55 -29.61
N PRO A 271 20.02 -14.02 -28.50
CA PRO A 271 19.95 -15.41 -28.01
C PRO A 271 18.55 -15.90 -27.61
N VAL A 272 17.62 -14.97 -27.39
CA VAL A 272 16.26 -15.25 -26.90
C VAL A 272 15.38 -15.91 -27.97
N ALA A 273 15.63 -15.64 -29.26
CA ALA A 273 14.88 -16.28 -30.36
C ALA A 273 15.31 -17.74 -30.59
N LYS A 274 16.55 -18.10 -30.24
CA LYS A 274 17.08 -19.47 -30.37
C LYS A 274 16.50 -20.42 -29.30
N ALA A 275 16.15 -19.88 -28.13
CA ALA A 275 15.47 -20.63 -27.06
C ALA A 275 14.01 -20.95 -27.40
N LYS A 276 13.28 -20.01 -28.01
CA LYS A 276 11.87 -20.19 -28.40
C LYS A 276 11.71 -21.18 -29.57
N ALA A 277 12.68 -21.25 -30.47
CA ALA A 277 12.70 -22.25 -31.56
C ALA A 277 13.01 -23.67 -31.06
N LYS A 278 13.88 -23.83 -30.04
CA LYS A 278 14.23 -25.14 -29.46
C LYS A 278 13.08 -25.73 -28.62
N ALA A 279 12.31 -24.90 -27.93
CA ALA A 279 11.14 -25.33 -27.16
C ALA A 279 9.99 -25.82 -28.06
N ARG A 280 9.77 -25.18 -29.22
CA ARG A 280 8.71 -25.56 -30.16
C ARG A 280 9.00 -26.90 -30.85
N ALA A 281 10.27 -27.18 -31.17
CA ALA A 281 10.68 -28.46 -31.75
C ALA A 281 10.61 -29.65 -30.77
N ALA A 282 10.80 -29.40 -29.47
CA ALA A 282 10.66 -30.43 -28.43
C ALA A 282 9.19 -30.84 -28.21
N ALA A 283 8.26 -29.87 -28.23
CA ALA A 283 6.83 -30.12 -28.08
C ALA A 283 6.22 -30.90 -29.27
N GLU A 284 6.70 -30.65 -30.50
CA GLU A 284 6.25 -31.41 -31.68
C GLU A 284 6.78 -32.85 -31.72
N ALA A 285 7.97 -33.11 -31.16
CA ALA A 285 8.53 -34.46 -31.07
C ALA A 285 7.80 -35.33 -30.03
N GLU A 286 7.36 -34.74 -28.91
CA GLU A 286 6.62 -35.44 -27.86
C GLU A 286 5.19 -35.81 -28.31
N ALA A 287 4.51 -34.91 -29.03
CA ALA A 287 3.20 -35.16 -29.62
C ALA A 287 3.21 -36.24 -30.72
N ALA A 288 4.33 -36.42 -31.42
CA ALA A 288 4.51 -37.47 -32.42
C ALA A 288 4.78 -38.87 -31.80
N SER A 289 5.38 -38.92 -30.60
CA SER A 289 5.66 -40.17 -29.88
C SER A 289 4.41 -40.76 -29.24
N ALA A 290 3.52 -39.92 -28.69
CA ALA A 290 2.25 -40.34 -28.09
C ALA A 290 1.24 -40.96 -29.08
N LYS A 291 1.36 -40.67 -30.38
CA LYS A 291 0.50 -41.24 -31.43
C LYS A 291 0.94 -42.61 -31.96
N ARG A 292 2.13 -43.11 -31.58
CA ARG A 292 2.64 -44.43 -32.01
C ARG A 292 2.44 -45.57 -31.00
N ALA A 293 2.02 -45.28 -29.76
CA ALA A 293 1.87 -46.28 -28.70
C ALA A 293 0.45 -46.86 -28.54
N GLY A 294 -0.53 -46.43 -29.35
CA GLY A 294 -1.95 -46.79 -29.19
C GLY A 294 -2.51 -47.74 -30.24
N VAL A 295 -1.92 -48.93 -30.46
CA VAL A 295 -2.59 -50.02 -31.21
C VAL A 295 -2.18 -51.39 -30.67
N LYS A 296 -3.10 -52.09 -29.98
CA LYS A 296 -3.41 -53.52 -30.16
C LYS A 296 -4.52 -54.00 -29.18
N LYS A 297 -5.66 -54.39 -29.75
CA LYS A 297 -6.61 -55.39 -29.21
C LYS A 297 -6.33 -56.74 -29.90
N PRO A 298 -6.72 -57.87 -29.31
CA PRO A 298 -7.92 -58.53 -29.85
C PRO A 298 -8.88 -59.09 -28.78
N ALA A 299 -10.04 -59.51 -29.26
CA ALA A 299 -11.27 -59.84 -28.53
C ALA A 299 -11.60 -61.34 -28.55
N THR A 300 -12.38 -61.80 -27.56
CA THR A 300 -13.37 -62.92 -27.55
C THR A 300 -13.97 -62.99 -26.13
N SER A 301 -15.22 -63.34 -25.79
CA SER A 301 -16.55 -63.51 -26.39
C SER A 301 -17.54 -63.69 -25.20
N THR A 302 -18.78 -63.21 -25.32
CA THR A 302 -19.91 -63.04 -24.35
C THR A 302 -20.59 -64.37 -23.86
N PRO A 303 -21.78 -64.44 -23.17
CA PRO A 303 -22.58 -63.50 -22.32
C PRO A 303 -23.33 -64.12 -21.08
N ARG A 304 -23.95 -63.27 -20.22
CA ARG A 304 -25.29 -63.37 -19.52
C ARG A 304 -25.29 -62.47 -18.24
N LYS A 305 -26.35 -61.81 -17.73
CA LYS A 305 -27.82 -61.84 -17.91
C LYS A 305 -28.45 -60.53 -17.33
N LYS A 306 -29.61 -60.14 -17.87
CA LYS A 306 -30.61 -59.12 -17.44
C LYS A 306 -30.87 -59.02 -15.92
N LYS A 307 -31.18 -57.81 -15.43
CA LYS A 307 -32.57 -57.43 -15.05
C LYS A 307 -32.76 -55.92 -14.82
N GLN A 308 -33.85 -55.46 -15.42
CA GLN A 308 -34.53 -54.17 -15.32
C GLN A 308 -35.63 -54.29 -14.27
N SER A 309 -35.91 -53.22 -13.51
CA SER A 309 -37.27 -52.90 -13.07
C SER A 309 -37.36 -51.49 -12.47
N ASP A 310 -38.32 -50.76 -13.00
CA ASP A 310 -38.86 -49.46 -12.60
C ASP A 310 -39.41 -49.45 -11.16
N ALA A 311 -39.55 -48.25 -10.58
CA ALA A 311 -40.85 -47.66 -10.22
C ALA A 311 -40.71 -46.56 -9.14
N ALA A 312 -41.34 -45.42 -9.44
CA ALA A 312 -41.63 -44.33 -8.53
C ALA A 312 -42.71 -44.70 -7.49
N ASN A 313 -42.66 -44.11 -6.29
CA ASN A 313 -43.63 -43.12 -5.75
C ASN A 313 -43.69 -43.06 -4.22
N ALA A 314 -44.09 -41.87 -3.74
CA ALA A 314 -44.85 -41.56 -2.51
C ALA A 314 -44.09 -41.62 -1.15
N ALA A 315 -44.37 -40.77 -0.16
CA ALA A 315 -45.27 -39.63 -0.04
C ALA A 315 -44.97 -38.84 1.24
N GLN A 316 -45.46 -37.61 1.20
CA GLN A 316 -45.57 -36.56 2.21
C GLN A 316 -46.20 -36.95 3.56
N ALA A 317 -45.77 -36.20 4.57
CA ALA A 317 -46.54 -35.58 5.66
C ALA A 317 -47.27 -36.47 6.69
N ARG A 318 -46.88 -36.30 7.96
CA ARG A 318 -47.82 -36.44 9.10
C ARG A 318 -47.75 -35.23 10.02
N ARG A 319 -48.97 -34.75 10.31
CA ARG A 319 -49.36 -33.51 10.99
C ARG A 319 -49.06 -33.53 12.50
N ARG A 320 -48.85 -32.31 13.00
CA ARG A 320 -49.08 -31.84 14.37
C ARG A 320 -50.43 -32.33 14.95
N LYS A 321 -50.42 -32.73 16.23
CA LYS A 321 -51.12 -32.11 17.39
C LYS A 321 -51.47 -33.16 18.44
N PHE A 322 -51.05 -32.89 19.67
CA PHE A 322 -51.71 -33.03 21.00
C PHE A 322 -50.55 -32.95 22.00
N GLY A 323 -50.43 -32.06 22.98
CA GLY A 323 -51.39 -31.22 23.70
C GLY A 323 -51.21 -31.46 25.21
N GLY A 324 -51.10 -30.40 26.02
CA GLY A 324 -51.22 -30.46 27.49
C GLY A 324 -50.05 -29.80 28.22
N LYS A 325 -50.20 -28.56 28.73
CA LYS A 325 -50.68 -28.19 30.10
C LYS A 325 -49.63 -28.55 31.17
N ARG A 326 -49.20 -27.64 32.05
CA ARG A 326 -49.92 -26.58 32.77
C ARG A 326 -49.08 -25.32 32.90
#